data_AF-A0A1A7ZQX2-F1
#
_entry.id   AF-A0A1A7ZQX2-F1
#
_cell.length_a   1.000
_cell.length_b   1.000
_cell.length_c   1.000
_cell.angle_alpha   90.00
_cell.angle_beta   90.00
_cell.angle_gamma   90.00
#
_symmetry.space_group_name_H-M   'P 1'
#
loop_
_entity.id
_entity.type
_entity.pdbx_description
1 polymer ?
#
loop_
_entity_poly.entity_id
_entity_poly.type
_entity_poly.pdbx_seq_one_letter_code
_entity_poly.pdbx_strand_id
1 'polypeptide(L)'
;MEKQLQDLKQQLEKQCVINQELQRQNKDLEQRLREKEKLLQELHTQYHDLEFSCPNSNETEPEFRKSRAAVIAPEPIPEGLEISHTRVKKSVSETSLIVKAIQKNDFLSRLDDEQIAMMVDLLRASKFKPGEEVIREGSEGDSMYIVADGDLIVTQAGRDLRTLGKGDVFGELAILY
;
A
#
# COMPACT_ATOMS: atom_id res chain seq x y z
N MET A 1 22.23 48.76 35.46
CA MET A 1 21.54 47.73 36.26
C MET A 1 20.03 47.74 36.03
N GLU A 2 19.37 48.90 36.15
CA GLU A 2 17.91 49.02 35.94
C GLU A 2 17.43 48.63 34.53
N LYS A 3 18.17 49.01 33.49
CA LYS A 3 17.81 48.66 32.10
C LYS A 3 17.80 47.14 31.83
N GLN A 4 18.73 46.39 32.42
CA GLN A 4 18.78 44.92 32.30
C GLN A 4 17.63 44.26 33.07
N LEU A 5 17.28 44.81 34.24
CA LEU A 5 16.14 44.33 35.03
C LEU A 5 14.81 44.58 34.30
N GLN A 6 14.70 45.70 33.59
CA GLN A 6 13.52 46.02 32.79
C GLN A 6 13.38 45.12 31.56
N ASP A 7 14.49 44.83 30.87
CA ASP A 7 14.51 43.93 29.71
C ASP A 7 14.16 42.48 30.11
N LEU A 8 14.70 42.01 31.24
CA LEU A 8 14.38 40.68 31.77
C LEU A 8 12.90 40.55 32.18
N LYS A 9 12.33 41.60 32.77
CA LYS A 9 10.89 41.66 33.08
C LYS A 9 10.04 41.58 31.81
N GLN A 10 10.43 42.32 30.77
CA GLN A 10 9.73 42.31 29.48
C GLN A 10 9.81 40.95 28.78
N GLN A 11 10.97 40.27 28.87
CA GLN A 11 11.12 38.90 28.37
C GLN A 11 10.23 37.91 29.14
N LEU A 12 10.20 38.01 30.47
CA LEU A 12 9.38 37.14 31.32
C LEU A 12 7.88 37.32 31.03
N GLU A 13 7.43 38.56 30.80
CA GLU A 13 6.05 38.87 30.45
C GLU A 13 5.67 38.27 29.08
N LYS A 14 6.53 38.42 28.06
CA LYS A 14 6.35 37.78 26.76
C LYS A 14 6.27 36.25 26.88
N GLN A 15 7.14 35.65 27.69
CA GLN A 15 7.15 34.20 27.91
C GLN A 15 5.87 33.72 28.60
N CYS A 16 5.32 34.52 29.53
CA CYS A 16 4.06 34.23 30.20
C CYS A 16 2.90 34.20 29.19
N VAL A 17 2.81 35.20 28.31
CA VAL A 17 1.77 35.28 27.27
C VAL A 17 1.84 34.08 26.33
N ILE A 18 3.04 33.70 25.88
CA ILE A 18 3.23 32.54 24.99
C ILE A 18 2.78 31.24 25.68
N ASN A 19 3.16 31.05 26.95
CA ASN A 19 2.75 29.86 27.69
C ASN A 19 1.24 29.80 27.92
N GLN A 20 0.59 30.94 28.18
CA GLN A 20 -0.86 31.01 28.29
C GLN A 20 -1.56 30.65 26.97
N GLU A 21 -1.05 31.13 25.85
CA GLU A 21 -1.61 30.79 24.53
C GLU A 21 -1.41 29.32 24.20
N LEU A 22 -0.22 28.76 24.48
CA LEU A 22 0.03 27.31 24.30
C LEU A 22 -0.90 26.46 25.17
N GLN A 23 -1.15 26.86 26.42
CA GLN A 23 -2.11 26.19 27.29
C GLN A 23 -3.53 26.26 26.73
N ARG A 24 -3.93 27.40 26.16
CA ARG A 24 -5.22 27.56 25.50
C ARG A 24 -5.36 26.65 24.29
N GLN A 25 -4.33 26.59 23.44
CA GLN A 25 -4.31 25.73 22.25
C GLN A 25 -4.35 24.24 22.62
N ASN A 26 -3.58 23.82 23.61
CA ASN A 26 -3.62 22.44 24.09
C ASN A 26 -5.01 22.05 24.62
N LYS A 27 -5.65 22.95 25.37
CA LYS A 27 -7.02 22.72 25.87
C LYS A 27 -8.04 22.61 24.72
N ASP A 28 -7.92 23.43 23.68
CA ASP A 28 -8.77 23.36 22.49
C ASP A 28 -8.57 22.03 21.73
N LEU A 29 -7.31 21.61 21.55
CA LEU A 29 -6.99 20.33 20.92
C LEU A 29 -7.53 19.13 21.70
N GLU A 30 -7.39 19.13 23.02
CA GLU A 30 -7.97 18.09 23.90
C GLU A 30 -9.50 18.05 23.82
N GLN A 31 -10.14 19.21 23.65
CA GLN A 31 -11.59 19.26 23.46
C GLN A 31 -11.99 18.65 22.11
N ARG A 32 -11.31 19.03 21.01
CA ARG A 32 -11.56 18.45 19.68
C ARG A 32 -11.31 16.95 19.64
N LEU A 33 -10.30 16.46 20.36
CA LEU A 33 -9.99 15.03 20.45
C LEU A 33 -11.15 14.29 21.13
N ARG A 34 -11.63 14.78 22.28
CA ARG A 34 -12.79 14.21 22.98
C ARG A 34 -14.06 14.20 22.13
N GLU A 35 -14.31 15.28 21.38
CA GLU A 35 -15.45 15.35 20.46
C GLU A 35 -15.35 14.29 19.34
N LYS A 36 -14.15 14.10 18.76
CA LYS A 36 -13.92 13.06 17.75
C LYS A 36 -14.05 11.65 18.32
N GLU A 37 -13.55 11.39 19.53
CA GLU A 37 -13.70 10.11 20.21
C GLU A 37 -15.18 9.77 20.44
N LYS A 38 -15.97 10.77 20.85
CA LYS A 38 -17.43 10.60 21.03
C LYS A 38 -18.12 10.28 19.70
N LEU A 39 -17.78 10.99 18.62
CA LEU A 39 -18.32 10.71 17.28
C LEU A 39 -17.97 9.30 16.79
N LEU A 40 -16.73 8.86 17.01
CA LEU A 40 -16.32 7.49 16.69
C LEU A 40 -17.13 6.45 17.47
N GLN A 41 -17.39 6.71 18.75
CA GLN A 41 -18.19 5.81 19.59
C GLN A 41 -19.66 5.75 19.14
N GLU A 42 -20.23 6.88 18.75
CA GLU A 42 -21.60 6.96 18.21
C GLU A 42 -21.71 6.23 16.87
N LEU A 43 -20.73 6.43 15.98
CA LEU A 43 -20.63 5.69 14.70
C LEU A 43 -20.51 4.19 14.94
N HIS A 44 -19.66 3.77 15.88
CA HIS A 44 -19.50 2.35 16.25
C HIS A 44 -20.82 1.74 16.71
N THR A 45 -21.59 2.47 17.51
CA THR A 45 -22.92 2.05 17.97
C THR A 45 -23.88 1.90 16.80
N GLN A 46 -23.86 2.84 15.85
CA GLN A 46 -24.78 2.85 14.70
C GLN A 46 -24.52 1.71 13.70
N TYR A 47 -23.27 1.28 13.54
CA TYR A 47 -22.91 0.20 12.61
C TYR A 47 -22.92 -1.21 13.25
N HIS A 48 -23.01 -1.32 14.57
CA HIS A 48 -23.06 -2.62 15.25
C HIS A 48 -24.36 -3.40 14.94
N ASP A 49 -25.46 -2.71 14.63
CA ASP A 49 -26.76 -3.31 14.28
C ASP A 49 -26.81 -3.97 12.88
N LEU A 50 -25.77 -3.81 12.05
CA LEU A 50 -25.73 -4.30 10.67
C LEU A 50 -24.95 -5.63 10.50
N GLU A 51 -24.48 -6.25 11.58
CA GLU A 51 -23.75 -7.52 11.51
C GLU A 51 -24.69 -8.74 11.44
N PHE A 52 -24.66 -9.42 10.29
CA PHE A 52 -25.35 -10.68 10.01
C PHE A 52 -25.00 -11.79 11.03
N SER A 53 -26.02 -12.48 11.52
CA SER A 53 -25.92 -13.65 12.39
C SER A 53 -25.29 -14.86 11.68
N CYS A 54 -24.17 -15.37 12.21
CA CYS A 54 -23.72 -16.75 12.00
C CYS A 54 -23.58 -17.44 13.37
N PRO A 55 -24.00 -18.72 13.53
CA PRO A 55 -24.22 -19.31 14.84
C PRO A 55 -22.95 -19.87 15.49
N ASN A 56 -22.88 -19.59 16.79
CA ASN A 56 -22.06 -20.11 17.89
C ASN A 56 -21.30 -21.44 17.70
N SER A 57 -20.03 -21.41 18.14
CA SER A 57 -19.56 -22.33 19.18
C SER A 57 -18.43 -21.72 20.02
N ASN A 58 -18.76 -21.44 21.28
CA ASN A 58 -17.94 -21.39 22.50
C ASN A 58 -16.86 -20.30 22.66
N GLU A 59 -17.35 -19.17 23.19
CA GLU A 59 -16.77 -18.22 24.15
C GLU A 59 -15.26 -18.28 24.47
N THR A 60 -14.54 -17.24 24.05
CA THR A 60 -13.77 -16.40 24.98
C THR A 60 -13.64 -14.97 24.43
N GLU A 61 -14.29 -14.03 25.12
CA GLU A 61 -14.26 -12.55 25.00
C GLU A 61 -14.61 -11.86 23.65
N PRO A 62 -15.39 -10.74 23.67
CA PRO A 62 -15.67 -9.97 22.48
C PRO A 62 -14.45 -9.11 22.12
N GLU A 63 -13.55 -9.64 21.27
CA GLU A 63 -12.44 -8.87 20.72
C GLU A 63 -12.99 -7.74 19.82
N PHE A 64 -12.95 -6.52 20.36
CA PHE A 64 -12.89 -5.24 19.63
C PHE A 64 -12.25 -5.46 18.26
N ARG A 65 -12.99 -5.32 17.15
CA ARG A 65 -12.59 -5.77 15.80
C ARG A 65 -11.14 -5.43 15.48
N LYS A 66 -10.30 -6.42 15.77
CA LYS A 66 -8.88 -6.45 15.53
C LYS A 66 -8.71 -6.78 14.06
N SER A 67 -8.85 -5.78 13.19
CA SER A 67 -8.12 -5.82 11.92
C SER A 67 -6.64 -5.71 12.27
N ARG A 68 -6.06 -6.76 12.85
CA ARG A 68 -4.62 -6.95 12.87
C ARG A 68 -4.29 -7.11 11.40
N ALA A 69 -3.76 -6.07 10.77
CA ALA A 69 -3.05 -6.26 9.52
C ALA A 69 -2.10 -7.44 9.75
N ALA A 70 -2.29 -8.53 9.00
CA ALA A 70 -1.35 -9.63 9.04
C ALA A 70 0.01 -9.05 8.68
N VAL A 71 1.05 -9.44 9.42
CA VAL A 71 2.41 -9.05 9.07
C VAL A 71 2.74 -9.75 7.76
N ILE A 72 2.92 -8.98 6.70
CA ILE A 72 3.41 -9.46 5.42
C ILE A 72 4.92 -9.22 5.43
N ALA A 73 5.70 -10.30 5.32
CA ALA A 73 7.15 -10.23 5.31
C ALA A 73 7.68 -11.18 4.22
N PRO A 74 8.57 -10.70 3.32
CA PRO A 74 9.24 -11.57 2.37
C PRO A 74 10.15 -12.57 3.08
N GLU A 75 10.47 -13.65 2.39
CA GLU A 75 11.52 -14.57 2.84
C GLU A 75 12.88 -13.83 2.92
N PRO A 76 13.69 -14.11 3.97
CA PRO A 76 14.99 -13.47 4.12
C PRO A 76 15.92 -13.91 2.98
N ILE A 77 16.52 -12.93 2.30
CA ILE A 77 17.49 -13.18 1.22
C ILE A 77 18.80 -13.69 1.85
N PRO A 78 19.29 -14.89 1.46
CA PRO A 78 20.53 -15.44 2.01
C PRO A 78 21.77 -14.59 1.70
N GLU A 79 22.65 -14.41 2.68
CA GLU A 79 23.97 -13.81 2.48
C GLU A 79 24.81 -14.72 1.59
N GLY A 80 25.06 -14.30 0.34
CA GLY A 80 25.82 -15.08 -0.65
C GLY A 80 24.97 -15.70 -1.78
N LEU A 81 23.73 -15.26 -1.96
CA LEU A 81 22.91 -15.66 -3.11
C LEU A 81 23.59 -15.28 -4.43
N GLU A 82 24.14 -16.26 -5.15
CA GLU A 82 24.58 -16.06 -6.52
C GLU A 82 23.36 -15.98 -7.43
N ILE A 83 23.07 -14.77 -7.92
CA ILE A 83 21.91 -14.57 -8.79
C ILE A 83 22.24 -15.05 -10.21
N SER A 84 21.90 -16.31 -10.48
CA SER A 84 21.98 -16.91 -11.81
C SER A 84 20.76 -16.48 -12.64
N HIS A 85 21.00 -15.54 -13.58
CA HIS A 85 19.96 -14.99 -14.42
C HIS A 85 19.95 -15.66 -15.80
N THR A 86 18.89 -16.40 -16.12
CA THR A 86 18.69 -16.90 -17.49
C THR A 86 18.17 -15.77 -18.37
N ARG A 87 19.06 -15.13 -19.13
CA ARG A 87 18.69 -14.06 -20.06
C ARG A 87 17.93 -14.62 -21.26
N VAL A 88 16.80 -14.00 -21.59
CA VAL A 88 16.00 -14.33 -22.77
C VAL A 88 16.13 -13.20 -23.78
N LYS A 89 16.64 -13.51 -24.98
CA LYS A 89 16.73 -12.56 -26.10
C LYS A 89 15.34 -12.13 -26.54
N LYS A 90 15.14 -10.83 -26.66
CA LYS A 90 13.87 -10.20 -27.07
C LYS A 90 14.05 -9.34 -28.30
N SER A 91 13.00 -9.20 -29.08
CA SER A 91 12.98 -8.28 -30.22
C SER A 91 12.94 -6.82 -29.77
N VAL A 92 13.35 -5.91 -30.66
CA VAL A 92 13.33 -4.46 -30.39
C VAL A 92 11.93 -3.96 -30.02
N SER A 93 10.89 -4.51 -30.66
CA SER A 93 9.50 -4.15 -30.36
C SER A 93 9.04 -4.66 -29.00
N GLU A 94 9.44 -5.87 -28.60
CA GLU A 94 9.10 -6.42 -27.27
C GLU A 94 9.80 -5.62 -26.17
N THR A 95 11.10 -5.34 -26.34
CA THR A 95 11.87 -4.53 -25.38
C THR A 95 11.24 -3.15 -25.20
N SER A 96 10.87 -2.47 -26.29
CA SER A 96 10.22 -1.16 -26.20
C SER A 96 8.87 -1.20 -25.49
N LEU A 97 8.08 -2.26 -25.71
CA LEU A 97 6.80 -2.44 -25.03
C LEU A 97 6.99 -2.65 -23.53
N ILE A 98 7.91 -3.52 -23.14
CA ILE A 98 8.21 -3.84 -21.74
C ILE A 98 8.68 -2.57 -21.01
N VAL A 99 9.64 -1.84 -21.59
CA VAL A 99 10.17 -0.60 -20.98
C VAL A 99 9.04 0.42 -20.76
N LYS A 100 8.18 0.63 -21.75
CA LYS A 100 7.03 1.55 -21.62
C LYS A 100 6.04 1.10 -20.54
N ALA A 101 5.76 -0.20 -20.46
CA ALA A 101 4.85 -0.76 -19.46
C ALA A 101 5.39 -0.59 -18.03
N ILE A 102 6.68 -0.86 -17.84
CA ILE A 102 7.38 -0.67 -16.55
C ILE A 102 7.37 0.80 -16.14
N GLN A 103 7.69 1.72 -17.06
CA GLN A 103 7.70 3.16 -16.79
C GLN A 103 6.31 3.75 -16.52
N LYS A 104 5.25 3.16 -17.10
CA LYS A 104 3.85 3.57 -16.86
C LYS A 104 3.35 3.12 -15.48
N ASN A 105 3.93 2.07 -14.89
CA ASN A 105 3.46 1.51 -13.63
C ASN A 105 3.99 2.31 -12.43
N ASP A 106 3.11 2.71 -11.52
CA ASP A 106 3.45 3.56 -10.36
C ASP A 106 4.48 2.91 -9.41
N PHE A 107 4.46 1.58 -9.27
CA PHE A 107 5.39 0.85 -8.42
C PHE A 107 6.77 0.69 -9.07
N LEU A 108 6.81 0.41 -10.38
CA LEU A 108 8.04 0.09 -11.09
C LEU A 108 8.72 1.30 -11.76
N SER A 109 8.04 2.44 -11.86
CA SER A 109 8.56 3.67 -12.49
C SER A 109 9.80 4.27 -11.82
N ARG A 110 10.13 3.83 -10.61
CA ARG A 110 11.28 4.31 -9.81
C ARG A 110 12.57 3.55 -10.08
N LEU A 111 12.52 2.50 -10.89
CA LEU A 111 13.70 1.73 -11.27
C LEU A 111 14.58 2.54 -12.23
N ASP A 112 15.89 2.38 -12.08
CA ASP A 112 16.85 2.97 -13.01
C ASP A 112 16.93 2.19 -14.34
N ASP A 113 17.56 2.79 -15.35
CA ASP A 113 17.65 2.20 -16.69
C ASP A 113 18.38 0.84 -16.69
N GLU A 114 19.35 0.62 -15.79
CA GLU A 114 20.06 -0.65 -15.68
C GLU A 114 19.17 -1.75 -15.08
N GLN A 115 18.41 -1.42 -14.04
CA GLN A 115 17.41 -2.29 -13.42
C GLN A 115 16.30 -2.66 -14.40
N ILE A 116 15.80 -1.68 -15.15
CA ILE A 116 14.79 -1.92 -16.19
C ILE A 116 15.38 -2.85 -17.26
N ALA A 117 16.61 -2.62 -17.71
CA ALA A 117 17.26 -3.49 -18.68
C ALA A 117 17.43 -4.93 -18.17
N MET A 118 17.76 -5.11 -16.88
CA MET A 118 17.80 -6.43 -16.25
C MET A 118 16.42 -7.09 -16.23
N MET A 119 15.37 -6.39 -15.81
CA MET A 119 14.00 -6.93 -15.85
C MET A 119 13.59 -7.33 -17.25
N VAL A 120 13.91 -6.49 -18.25
CA VAL A 120 13.67 -6.80 -19.65
C VAL A 120 14.35 -8.11 -20.01
N ASP A 121 15.60 -8.36 -19.62
CA ASP A 121 16.30 -9.61 -19.93
C ASP A 121 15.66 -10.85 -19.26
N LEU A 122 15.04 -10.69 -18.10
CA LEU A 122 14.47 -11.78 -17.29
C LEU A 122 13.06 -12.20 -17.68
N LEU A 123 12.23 -11.28 -18.18
CA LEU A 123 10.85 -11.57 -18.55
C LEU A 123 10.76 -12.69 -19.61
N ARG A 124 9.74 -13.54 -19.49
CA ARG A 124 9.50 -14.66 -20.41
C ARG A 124 8.11 -14.55 -21.02
N ALA A 125 7.98 -14.93 -22.29
CA ALA A 125 6.70 -14.96 -22.97
C ALA A 125 5.88 -16.18 -22.51
N SER A 126 4.65 -15.92 -22.06
CA SER A 126 3.65 -16.95 -21.75
C SER A 126 2.43 -16.72 -22.64
N LYS A 127 1.85 -17.80 -23.17
CA LYS A 127 0.70 -17.75 -24.07
C LYS A 127 -0.48 -18.49 -23.45
N PHE A 128 -1.64 -17.86 -23.52
CA PHE A 128 -2.90 -18.38 -23.01
C PHE A 128 -3.94 -18.37 -24.12
N LYS A 129 -4.87 -19.31 -24.07
CA LYS A 129 -6.02 -19.35 -24.98
C LYS A 129 -7.17 -18.51 -24.43
N PRO A 130 -8.11 -18.06 -25.29
CA PRO A 130 -9.32 -17.40 -24.81
C PRO A 130 -10.06 -18.27 -23.77
N GLY A 131 -10.38 -17.67 -22.62
CA GLY A 131 -11.04 -18.33 -21.50
C GLY A 131 -10.11 -19.09 -20.55
N GLU A 132 -8.80 -19.17 -20.83
CA GLU A 132 -7.83 -19.65 -19.84
C GLU A 132 -7.55 -18.57 -18.80
N GLU A 133 -7.44 -19.00 -17.54
CA GLU A 133 -7.07 -18.12 -16.43
C GLU A 133 -5.55 -17.94 -16.39
N VAL A 134 -5.08 -16.70 -16.30
CA VAL A 134 -3.65 -16.40 -16.13
C VAL A 134 -3.24 -16.53 -14.66
N ILE A 135 -4.05 -15.98 -13.77
CA ILE A 135 -3.93 -16.07 -12.31
C ILE A 135 -5.32 -16.24 -11.70
N ARG A 136 -5.40 -16.78 -10.48
CA ARG A 136 -6.66 -17.04 -9.77
C ARG A 136 -6.70 -16.28 -8.44
N GLU A 137 -7.85 -15.68 -8.13
CA GLU A 137 -8.09 -15.02 -6.84
C GLU A 137 -7.92 -16.00 -5.68
N GLY A 138 -7.20 -15.57 -4.63
CA GLY A 138 -6.93 -16.36 -3.44
C GLY A 138 -5.77 -17.35 -3.56
N SER A 139 -5.15 -17.48 -4.75
CA SER A 139 -3.92 -18.23 -4.93
C SER A 139 -2.70 -17.40 -4.52
N GLU A 140 -1.65 -18.09 -4.08
CA GLU A 140 -0.32 -17.48 -3.93
C GLU A 140 0.18 -17.02 -5.30
N GLY A 141 0.80 -15.84 -5.33
CA GLY A 141 1.42 -15.28 -6.52
C GLY A 141 2.91 -15.10 -6.29
N ASP A 142 3.72 -15.52 -7.26
CA ASP A 142 5.19 -15.41 -7.25
C ASP A 142 5.74 -14.63 -8.46
N SER A 143 4.83 -14.15 -9.32
CA SER A 143 5.14 -13.66 -10.66
C SER A 143 4.34 -12.41 -10.98
N MET A 144 4.99 -11.47 -11.66
CA MET A 144 4.34 -10.32 -12.29
C MET A 144 4.21 -10.52 -13.81
N TYR A 145 3.22 -9.87 -14.41
CA TYR A 145 2.90 -10.02 -15.83
C TYR A 145 2.75 -8.67 -16.53
N ILE A 146 3.05 -8.67 -17.83
CA ILE A 146 2.81 -7.55 -18.74
C ILE A 146 2.01 -8.09 -19.93
N VAL A 147 0.91 -7.43 -20.25
CA VAL A 147 0.08 -7.83 -21.40
C VAL A 147 0.81 -7.47 -22.69
N ALA A 148 1.34 -8.47 -23.39
CA ALA A 148 2.04 -8.25 -24.67
C ALA A 148 1.07 -8.06 -25.84
N ASP A 149 -0.05 -8.79 -25.84
CA ASP A 149 -1.08 -8.79 -26.87
C ASP A 149 -2.38 -9.39 -26.33
N GLY A 150 -3.52 -8.96 -26.89
CA GLY A 150 -4.86 -9.37 -26.46
C GLY A 150 -5.42 -8.55 -25.29
N ASP A 151 -6.59 -9.00 -24.81
CA ASP A 151 -7.34 -8.39 -23.70
C ASP A 151 -7.62 -9.43 -22.62
N LEU A 152 -7.53 -9.00 -21.36
CA LEU A 152 -7.81 -9.83 -20.17
C LEU A 152 -8.94 -9.20 -19.37
N ILE A 153 -9.80 -10.03 -18.78
CA ILE A 153 -10.85 -9.57 -17.87
C ILE A 153 -10.39 -9.86 -16.44
N VAL A 154 -10.38 -8.83 -15.59
CA VAL A 154 -10.12 -8.96 -14.16
C VAL A 154 -11.46 -9.19 -13.46
N THR A 155 -11.55 -10.28 -12.70
CA THR A 155 -12.74 -10.61 -11.92
C THR A 155 -12.41 -10.68 -10.43
N GLN A 156 -13.40 -10.38 -9.58
CA GLN A 156 -13.32 -10.57 -8.14
C GLN A 156 -14.66 -11.09 -7.64
N ALA A 157 -14.65 -12.21 -6.90
CA ALA A 157 -15.86 -12.89 -6.44
C ALA A 157 -16.91 -13.08 -7.56
N GLY A 158 -16.44 -13.43 -8.76
CA GLY A 158 -17.26 -13.65 -9.96
C GLY A 158 -17.82 -12.40 -10.64
N ARG A 159 -17.39 -11.20 -10.24
CA ARG A 159 -17.78 -9.92 -10.88
C ARG A 159 -16.63 -9.33 -11.68
N ASP A 160 -16.93 -8.89 -12.90
CA ASP A 160 -15.98 -8.19 -13.77
C ASP A 160 -15.68 -6.80 -13.19
N LEU A 161 -14.40 -6.52 -12.96
CA LEU A 161 -13.93 -5.25 -12.40
C LEU A 161 -13.40 -4.31 -13.48
N ARG A 162 -12.52 -4.81 -14.35
CA ARG A 162 -11.88 -4.05 -15.42
C ARG A 162 -11.30 -4.96 -16.49
N THR A 163 -11.04 -4.40 -17.65
CA THR A 163 -10.28 -5.04 -18.72
C THR A 163 -8.84 -4.52 -18.71
N LEU A 164 -7.87 -5.41 -18.89
CA LEU A 164 -6.46 -5.07 -19.12
C LEU A 164 -6.14 -5.30 -20.58
N GLY A 165 -5.43 -4.35 -21.18
CA GLY A 165 -5.00 -4.41 -22.56
C GLY A 165 -3.49 -4.36 -22.70
N LYS A 166 -3.03 -4.36 -23.94
CA LYS A 166 -1.61 -4.31 -24.30
C LYS A 166 -0.85 -3.20 -23.56
N GLY A 167 0.22 -3.59 -22.88
CA GLY A 167 1.10 -2.71 -22.11
C GLY A 167 0.67 -2.49 -20.65
N ASP A 168 -0.45 -3.06 -20.21
CA ASP A 168 -0.82 -3.04 -18.81
C ASP A 168 -0.02 -4.08 -18.01
N VAL A 169 0.28 -3.72 -16.75
CA VAL A 169 1.05 -4.52 -15.79
C VAL A 169 0.12 -4.96 -14.66
N PHE A 170 0.25 -6.20 -14.21
CA PHE A 170 -0.48 -6.74 -13.07
C PHE A 170 0.32 -7.80 -12.32
N GLY A 171 -0.03 -8.05 -11.06
CA GLY A 171 0.70 -8.99 -10.20
C GLY A 171 2.01 -8.41 -9.66
N GLU A 172 2.21 -7.10 -9.73
CA GLU A 172 3.42 -6.40 -9.29
C GLU A 172 3.68 -6.51 -7.78
N LEU A 173 2.66 -6.80 -6.98
CA LEU A 173 2.84 -7.02 -5.54
C LEU A 173 3.40 -8.41 -5.23
N ALA A 174 3.19 -9.39 -6.12
CA ALA A 174 3.64 -10.78 -5.93
C ALA A 174 5.18 -10.93 -5.90
N ILE A 175 5.90 -9.91 -6.35
CA ILE A 175 7.38 -9.92 -6.36
C ILE A 175 7.98 -9.18 -5.14
N LEU A 176 7.15 -8.68 -4.22
CA LEU A 176 7.61 -7.93 -3.04
C LEU A 176 7.62 -8.75 -1.75
N TYR A 177 6.73 -9.74 -1.63
CA TYR A 177 6.54 -10.53 -0.42
C TYR A 177 6.01 -11.92 -0.71
#